data_AF-A0A349KR94-F1
#
_entry.id   AF-A0A349KR94-F1
#
_cell.length_a   1.000
_cell.length_b   1.000
_cell.length_c   1.000
_cell.angle_alpha   90.00
_cell.angle_beta   90.00
_cell.angle_gamma   90.00
#
_symmetry.space_group_name_H-M   'P 1'
#
loop_
_entity.id
_entity.type
_entity.pdbx_description
1 polymer ?
#
loop_
_entity_poly.entity_id
_entity_poly.type
_entity_poly.pdbx_seq_one_letter_code
_entity_poly.pdbx_strand_id
1 'polypeptide(L)'
;MQKLISNLINLAVVSFSLVASATVWAQGTPLAVELLPLGKDLGVGAGQTVTPAYEGWYENEDGTLSLSFGYYNRNTREVLDISVGATNRIIGFPGGEFDQGQPTHFETGRHWGVFTVNVPGDYSGQVVWHLENQGKTFHVPANTNSDYIIDAITGDAMGNLPPEIRFQEGGTMGHGPAGITVGPLQAKTGERLSVEVWASDDNAGSGLAALIFGTRGGTPSLGLAWFKHQGPGIVEFSEANAKVSVDGGMASTDVTFSEAGDYLLRVRVTEPTGHERSGHAQCCWSNGFVNVTVSD
;
A
#
# COMPACT_ATOMS: atom_id res chain seq x y z
N MET A 1 -0.93 37.77 76.59
CA MET A 1 0.08 37.39 77.60
C MET A 1 -0.21 35.95 77.97
N GLN A 2 0.59 34.92 77.71
CA GLN A 2 2.02 34.82 77.46
C GLN A 2 2.29 33.91 76.23
N LYS A 3 2.94 34.49 75.22
CA LYS A 3 4.08 33.94 74.45
C LYS A 3 3.86 32.56 73.81
N LEU A 4 3.61 32.41 72.51
CA LEU A 4 4.48 32.80 71.37
C LEU A 4 5.93 32.33 71.59
N ILE A 5 6.40 31.49 70.65
CA ILE A 5 7.80 31.14 70.32
C ILE A 5 8.39 29.95 71.09
N SER A 6 8.59 28.82 70.40
CA SER A 6 9.94 28.37 70.03
C SER A 6 9.95 26.97 69.40
N ASN A 7 10.22 26.96 68.10
CA ASN A 7 11.12 26.06 67.36
C ASN A 7 10.97 24.53 67.52
N LEU A 8 10.60 23.79 66.48
CA LEU A 8 11.52 23.28 65.45
C LEU A 8 12.76 22.57 66.04
N ILE A 9 12.91 21.27 65.69
CA ILE A 9 14.16 20.51 65.44
C ILE A 9 14.39 19.26 66.33
N ASN A 10 14.70 18.14 65.64
CA ASN A 10 15.27 16.84 66.05
C ASN A 10 14.32 15.77 66.63
N LEU A 11 13.74 14.83 65.87
CA LEU A 11 14.31 13.74 65.03
C LEU A 11 14.84 12.52 65.82
N ALA A 12 14.14 11.40 65.62
CA ALA A 12 14.58 9.99 65.70
C ALA A 12 14.74 9.36 67.11
N VAL A 13 14.56 8.06 67.40
CA VAL A 13 14.43 6.76 66.71
C VAL A 13 13.68 5.87 67.75
N VAL A 14 12.80 4.88 67.50
CA VAL A 14 12.97 3.46 67.08
C VAL A 14 11.57 2.88 67.43
N SER A 15 10.78 2.29 66.54
CA SER A 15 10.65 0.83 66.43
C SER A 15 9.40 0.52 65.60
N PHE A 16 9.54 0.18 64.32
CA PHE A 16 8.79 -0.90 63.65
C PHE A 16 9.25 -0.97 62.18
N SER A 17 10.28 -1.78 61.93
CA SER A 17 10.73 -2.15 60.61
C SER A 17 11.03 -3.64 60.61
N LEU A 18 10.23 -4.42 59.88
CA LEU A 18 10.66 -5.37 58.85
C LEU A 18 9.47 -6.21 58.36
N VAL A 19 8.80 -5.73 57.31
CA VAL A 19 8.27 -6.61 56.25
C VAL A 19 8.52 -5.85 54.94
N ALA A 20 9.74 -5.97 54.43
CA ALA A 20 10.04 -5.55 53.07
C ALA A 20 9.57 -6.67 52.14
N SER A 21 8.30 -6.63 51.74
CA SER A 21 7.85 -7.33 50.55
C SER A 21 8.48 -6.62 49.35
N ALA A 22 9.63 -7.11 48.89
CA ALA A 22 10.13 -6.76 47.57
C ALA A 22 9.16 -7.35 46.54
N THR A 23 8.08 -6.64 46.23
CA THR A 23 7.36 -6.83 44.98
C THR A 23 8.28 -6.29 43.90
N VAL A 24 9.15 -7.16 43.40
CA VAL A 24 9.75 -6.99 42.09
C VAL A 24 8.58 -7.04 41.12
N TRP A 25 8.03 -5.87 40.78
CA TRP A 25 7.35 -5.73 39.51
C TRP A 25 8.44 -5.97 38.49
N ALA A 26 8.46 -7.18 37.93
CA ALA A 26 8.98 -7.36 36.59
C ALA A 26 8.07 -6.51 35.69
N GLN A 27 8.31 -5.20 35.64
CA GLN A 27 8.02 -4.43 34.45
C GLN A 27 8.97 -5.03 33.42
N GLY A 28 8.54 -6.14 32.81
CA GLY A 28 9.12 -6.54 31.55
C GLY A 28 9.08 -5.27 30.72
N THR A 29 10.25 -4.77 30.34
CA THR A 29 10.33 -3.77 29.28
C THR A 29 9.43 -4.31 28.19
N PRO A 30 8.34 -3.61 27.80
CA PRO A 30 7.53 -4.11 26.71
C PRO A 30 8.51 -4.34 25.58
N LEU A 31 8.65 -5.61 25.17
CA LEU A 31 9.45 -5.93 24.01
C LEU A 31 8.95 -5.00 22.93
N ALA A 32 9.86 -4.26 22.29
CA ALA A 32 9.52 -3.47 21.12
C ALA A 32 9.08 -4.46 20.04
N VAL A 33 7.78 -4.80 20.06
CA VAL A 33 7.07 -5.53 18.99
C VAL A 33 7.33 -4.84 17.64
N GLU A 34 7.66 -3.54 17.68
CA GLU A 34 8.12 -2.71 16.56
C GLU A 34 9.34 -3.25 15.78
N LEU A 35 10.17 -4.13 16.35
CA LEU A 35 11.38 -4.65 15.67
C LEU A 35 11.21 -6.03 15.04
N LEU A 36 10.03 -6.67 15.14
CA LEU A 36 9.83 -7.97 14.53
C LEU A 36 9.43 -7.80 13.05
N PRO A 37 10.19 -8.38 12.10
CA PRO A 37 9.96 -8.19 10.67
C PRO A 37 8.59 -8.71 10.19
N LEU A 38 7.91 -9.55 10.98
CA LEU A 38 6.54 -10.01 10.72
C LEU A 38 5.67 -9.88 11.97
N GLY A 39 5.03 -8.71 12.14
CA GLY A 39 4.01 -8.51 13.19
C GLY A 39 2.77 -9.42 13.05
N LYS A 40 2.55 -9.98 11.84
CA LYS A 40 1.46 -10.93 11.54
C LYS A 40 1.45 -12.14 12.49
N ASP A 41 2.61 -12.63 12.88
CA ASP A 41 2.75 -13.85 13.70
C ASP A 41 2.46 -13.62 15.19
N LEU A 42 2.25 -12.37 15.61
CA LEU A 42 1.99 -11.99 17.00
C LEU A 42 0.49 -11.78 17.29
N GLY A 43 -0.38 -11.94 16.29
CA GLY A 43 -1.82 -11.81 16.46
C GLY A 43 -2.29 -10.38 16.79
N VAL A 44 -1.46 -9.37 16.53
CA VAL A 44 -1.81 -7.97 16.79
C VAL A 44 -2.83 -7.50 15.73
N GLY A 45 -4.01 -7.11 16.20
CA GLY A 45 -5.14 -6.73 15.34
C GLY A 45 -5.10 -5.30 14.81
N ALA A 46 -4.62 -4.37 15.65
CA ALA A 46 -4.72 -2.92 15.48
C ALA A 46 -3.60 -2.21 16.27
N GLY A 47 -3.41 -0.92 16.01
CA GLY A 47 -2.45 -0.03 16.68
C GLY A 47 -1.01 -0.17 16.19
N GLN A 48 -0.78 -0.88 15.08
CA GLN A 48 0.54 -1.00 14.44
C GLN A 48 0.71 0.01 13.31
N THR A 49 1.95 0.23 12.93
CA THR A 49 2.32 1.19 11.88
C THR A 49 2.08 0.65 10.49
N VAL A 50 1.77 1.57 9.57
CA VAL A 50 1.99 1.39 8.13
C VAL A 50 3.36 1.92 7.77
N THR A 51 4.16 1.15 7.05
CA THR A 51 5.45 1.61 6.54
C THR A 51 5.48 1.64 5.03
N PRO A 52 5.91 2.76 4.41
CA PRO A 52 6.18 2.79 2.99
C PRO A 52 7.35 1.86 2.63
N ALA A 53 7.41 1.45 1.38
CA ALA A 53 8.43 0.59 0.82
C ALA A 53 8.77 1.10 -0.59
N TYR A 54 10.06 1.24 -0.88
CA TYR A 54 10.53 1.48 -2.23
C TYR A 54 10.68 0.13 -2.93
N GLU A 55 10.08 -0.02 -4.10
CA GLU A 55 10.03 -1.31 -4.81
C GLU A 55 11.06 -1.40 -5.94
N GLY A 56 11.53 -0.25 -6.41
CA GLY A 56 12.45 -0.15 -7.54
C GLY A 56 12.02 0.92 -8.54
N TRP A 57 12.65 0.92 -9.71
CA TRP A 57 12.33 1.83 -10.81
C TRP A 57 12.39 1.13 -12.16
N TYR A 58 11.77 1.73 -13.17
CA TYR A 58 11.86 1.30 -14.55
C TYR A 58 11.75 2.51 -15.49
N GLU A 59 12.31 2.38 -16.69
CA GLU A 59 12.23 3.40 -17.73
C GLU A 59 10.92 3.24 -18.52
N ASN A 60 10.24 4.36 -18.77
CA ASN A 60 9.04 4.43 -19.60
C ASN A 60 9.44 4.61 -21.08
N GLU A 61 8.53 4.36 -22.01
CA GLU A 61 8.78 4.50 -23.46
C GLU A 61 9.23 5.92 -23.87
N ASP A 62 8.85 6.94 -23.11
CA ASP A 62 9.21 8.34 -23.34
C ASP A 62 10.56 8.75 -22.73
N GLY A 63 11.30 7.80 -22.11
CA GLY A 63 12.59 8.01 -21.46
C GLY A 63 12.50 8.63 -20.05
N THR A 64 11.30 8.80 -19.50
CA THR A 64 11.13 9.13 -18.07
C THR A 64 11.31 7.88 -17.20
N LEU A 65 11.58 8.06 -15.90
CA LEU A 65 11.66 6.95 -14.95
C LEU A 65 10.41 6.91 -14.07
N SER A 66 9.82 5.73 -13.93
CA SER A 66 8.77 5.45 -12.95
C SER A 66 9.40 4.91 -11.66
N LEU A 67 9.27 5.65 -10.56
CA LEU A 67 9.72 5.24 -9.22
C LEU A 67 8.58 4.54 -8.48
N SER A 68 8.68 3.23 -8.27
CA SER A 68 7.59 2.42 -7.73
C SER A 68 7.65 2.32 -6.21
N PHE A 69 6.49 2.49 -5.58
CA PHE A 69 6.34 2.44 -4.13
C PHE A 69 5.18 1.55 -3.71
N GLY A 70 5.36 0.82 -2.61
CA GLY A 70 4.34 0.03 -1.93
C GLY A 70 4.33 0.30 -0.44
N TYR A 71 3.58 -0.47 0.33
CA TYR A 71 3.57 -0.36 1.79
C TYR A 71 3.32 -1.70 2.47
N TYR A 72 3.62 -1.74 3.76
CA TYR A 72 3.19 -2.81 4.65
C TYR A 72 2.39 -2.26 5.83
N ASN A 73 1.10 -2.57 5.87
CA ASN A 73 0.27 -2.39 7.05
C ASN A 73 0.42 -3.64 7.94
N ARG A 74 1.05 -3.47 9.11
CA ARG A 74 1.33 -4.57 10.05
C ARG A 74 0.09 -5.01 10.83
N ASN A 75 -1.00 -4.27 10.76
CA ASN A 75 -2.26 -4.66 11.37
C ASN A 75 -2.89 -5.82 10.61
N THR A 76 -3.53 -6.73 11.33
CA THR A 76 -4.26 -7.85 10.74
C THR A 76 -5.76 -7.56 10.57
N ARG A 77 -6.27 -6.46 11.13
CA ARG A 77 -7.68 -6.06 11.04
C ARG A 77 -7.89 -4.56 10.83
N GLU A 78 -7.00 -3.71 11.35
CA GLU A 78 -7.12 -2.26 11.20
C GLU A 78 -6.62 -1.78 9.84
N VAL A 79 -7.50 -1.09 9.12
CA VAL A 79 -7.18 -0.26 7.97
C VAL A 79 -6.91 1.15 8.47
N LEU A 80 -5.92 1.84 7.91
CA LEU A 80 -5.63 3.24 8.27
C LEU A 80 -5.99 4.17 7.13
N ASP A 81 -6.58 5.31 7.49
CA ASP A 81 -6.79 6.43 6.58
C ASP A 81 -5.83 7.58 6.95
N ILE A 82 -4.95 7.96 6.02
CA ILE A 82 -3.97 9.03 6.17
C ILE A 82 -4.05 9.91 4.92
N SER A 83 -4.77 11.03 5.02
CA SER A 83 -4.96 11.97 3.92
C SER A 83 -3.62 12.49 3.38
N VAL A 84 -3.61 12.80 2.08
CA VAL A 84 -2.51 13.55 1.48
C VAL A 84 -2.31 14.86 2.24
N GLY A 85 -1.06 15.19 2.56
CA GLY A 85 -0.73 16.38 3.32
C GLY A 85 0.64 16.32 3.95
N ALA A 86 0.88 17.10 4.99
CA ALA A 86 2.18 17.20 5.63
C ALA A 86 2.75 15.85 6.08
N THR A 87 1.87 14.93 6.51
CA THR A 87 2.19 13.60 7.07
C THR A 87 2.09 12.46 6.05
N ASN A 88 1.66 12.71 4.81
CA ASN A 88 1.63 11.73 3.73
C ASN A 88 1.85 12.45 2.40
N ARG A 89 3.12 12.49 1.97
CA ARG A 89 3.56 13.30 0.81
C ARG A 89 4.82 12.77 0.18
N ILE A 90 5.09 13.21 -1.04
CA ILE A 90 6.33 12.93 -1.77
C ILE A 90 7.25 14.15 -1.68
N ILE A 91 8.38 14.03 -1.02
CA ILE A 91 9.36 15.11 -0.88
C ILE A 91 10.34 15.07 -2.05
N GLY A 92 10.73 16.24 -2.55
CA GLY A 92 11.77 16.39 -3.58
C GLY A 92 11.29 16.17 -5.02
N PHE A 93 10.04 15.81 -5.25
CA PHE A 93 9.50 15.61 -6.59
C PHE A 93 9.26 16.94 -7.34
N PRO A 94 9.76 17.10 -8.59
CA PRO A 94 9.60 18.34 -9.35
C PRO A 94 8.16 18.76 -9.65
N GLY A 95 7.24 17.81 -9.80
CA GLY A 95 5.83 18.07 -10.13
C GLY A 95 4.95 18.45 -8.93
N GLY A 96 5.53 18.63 -7.74
CA GLY A 96 4.83 19.03 -6.53
C GLY A 96 4.91 17.98 -5.43
N GLU A 97 4.91 18.42 -4.18
CA GLU A 97 5.23 17.50 -3.09
C GLU A 97 4.02 16.78 -2.49
N PHE A 98 2.82 17.32 -2.64
CA PHE A 98 1.68 16.82 -1.86
C PHE A 98 1.08 15.56 -2.44
N ASP A 99 0.44 15.60 -3.61
CA ASP A 99 -0.24 14.45 -4.20
C ASP A 99 0.44 14.00 -5.48
N GLN A 100 0.97 12.78 -5.49
CA GLN A 100 1.52 12.10 -6.67
C GLN A 100 0.87 10.73 -6.87
N GLY A 101 -0.36 10.55 -6.36
CA GLY A 101 -1.09 9.29 -6.43
C GLY A 101 -0.76 8.30 -5.33
N GLN A 102 -0.09 8.72 -4.24
CA GLN A 102 0.12 7.86 -3.08
C GLN A 102 -1.22 7.52 -2.39
N PRO A 103 -1.39 6.32 -1.83
CA PRO A 103 -2.65 5.94 -1.18
C PRO A 103 -2.95 6.84 0.03
N THR A 104 -4.24 7.09 0.26
CA THR A 104 -4.72 7.61 1.55
C THR A 104 -5.43 6.55 2.36
N HIS A 105 -5.74 5.39 1.77
CA HIS A 105 -6.41 4.26 2.41
C HIS A 105 -5.47 3.04 2.40
N PHE A 106 -5.07 2.59 3.58
CA PHE A 106 -4.02 1.58 3.78
C PHE A 106 -4.62 0.28 4.31
N GLU A 107 -5.00 -0.58 3.37
CA GLU A 107 -5.47 -1.93 3.63
C GLU A 107 -4.48 -2.77 4.43
N THR A 108 -4.97 -3.81 5.10
CA THR A 108 -4.10 -4.70 5.90
C THR A 108 -3.13 -5.49 5.04
N GLY A 109 -1.94 -5.78 5.56
CA GLY A 109 -0.97 -6.60 4.87
C GLY A 109 -0.06 -5.83 3.92
N ARG A 110 0.64 -6.58 3.05
CA ARG A 110 1.66 -6.05 2.15
C ARG A 110 1.01 -5.73 0.80
N HIS A 111 1.26 -4.51 0.32
CA HIS A 111 0.78 -4.04 -0.98
C HIS A 111 1.98 -3.53 -1.78
N TRP A 112 2.31 -4.21 -2.87
CA TRP A 112 3.46 -3.92 -3.72
C TRP A 112 3.10 -2.93 -4.82
N GLY A 113 4.04 -2.02 -5.13
CA GLY A 113 3.98 -1.07 -6.25
C GLY A 113 2.59 -0.49 -6.46
N VAL A 114 2.04 0.16 -5.42
CA VAL A 114 0.65 0.64 -5.40
C VAL A 114 0.47 1.97 -6.13
N PHE A 115 1.57 2.68 -6.39
CA PHE A 115 1.64 3.86 -7.25
C PHE A 115 3.09 4.07 -7.70
N THR A 116 3.27 4.97 -8.67
CA THR A 116 4.58 5.41 -9.13
C THR A 116 4.70 6.93 -9.10
N VAL A 117 5.93 7.41 -9.01
CA VAL A 117 6.27 8.83 -9.21
C VAL A 117 7.16 8.92 -10.44
N ASN A 118 6.71 9.65 -11.47
CA ASN A 118 7.41 9.74 -12.75
C ASN A 118 8.37 10.94 -12.78
N VAL A 119 9.68 10.69 -12.86
CA VAL A 119 10.73 11.72 -12.95
C VAL A 119 11.39 11.74 -14.32
N PRO A 120 12.00 12.86 -14.75
CA PRO A 120 12.85 12.87 -15.95
C PRO A 120 13.95 11.81 -15.90
N GLY A 121 14.35 11.26 -17.07
CA GLY A 121 15.39 10.24 -17.19
C GLY A 121 16.76 10.64 -16.60
N ASP A 122 17.07 11.94 -16.64
CA ASP A 122 18.31 12.53 -16.13
C ASP A 122 18.14 13.15 -14.73
N TYR A 123 17.01 12.89 -14.06
CA TYR A 123 16.73 13.44 -12.74
C TYR A 123 17.71 12.90 -11.69
N SER A 124 18.42 13.81 -11.04
CA SER A 124 19.46 13.52 -10.04
C SER A 124 19.08 13.91 -8.62
N GLY A 125 17.88 14.46 -8.42
CA GLY A 125 17.36 14.76 -7.09
C GLY A 125 16.89 13.50 -6.36
N GLN A 126 16.54 13.66 -5.09
CA GLN A 126 16.00 12.57 -4.29
C GLN A 126 14.49 12.69 -4.17
N VAL A 127 13.77 11.64 -4.56
CA VAL A 127 12.33 11.49 -4.29
C VAL A 127 12.16 10.64 -3.03
N VAL A 128 11.38 11.13 -2.06
CA VAL A 128 11.15 10.42 -0.78
C VAL A 128 9.66 10.33 -0.51
N TRP A 129 9.14 9.12 -0.26
CA TRP A 129 7.82 9.00 0.34
C TRP A 129 7.91 9.21 1.85
N HIS A 130 7.32 10.31 2.31
CA HIS A 130 7.18 10.66 3.72
C HIS A 130 5.82 10.22 4.23
N LEU A 131 5.81 9.45 5.33
CA LEU A 131 4.61 8.98 5.99
C LEU A 131 4.74 9.07 7.51
N GLU A 132 3.77 9.68 8.18
CA GLU A 132 3.66 9.68 9.64
C GLU A 132 2.38 8.98 10.08
N ASN A 133 2.51 8.03 10.99
CA ASN A 133 1.38 7.34 11.61
C ASN A 133 1.80 6.68 12.91
N GLN A 134 0.84 6.50 13.82
CA GLN A 134 1.06 5.85 15.12
C GLN A 134 2.26 6.42 15.90
N GLY A 135 2.46 7.75 15.83
CA GLY A 135 3.56 8.45 16.52
C GLY A 135 4.95 8.21 15.94
N LYS A 136 5.05 7.66 14.72
CA LYS A 136 6.31 7.40 14.01
C LYS A 136 6.35 8.16 12.70
N THR A 137 7.56 8.49 12.28
CA THR A 137 7.86 9.15 10.99
C THR A 137 8.71 8.21 10.15
N PHE A 138 8.31 8.02 8.90
CA PHE A 138 9.00 7.21 7.91
C PHE A 138 9.40 8.08 6.73
N HIS A 139 10.66 7.93 6.29
CA HIS A 139 11.19 8.53 5.08
C HIS A 139 11.81 7.42 4.23
N VAL A 140 11.19 7.12 3.09
CA VAL A 140 11.67 6.08 2.19
C VAL A 140 12.12 6.72 0.88
N PRO A 141 13.45 6.88 0.67
CA PRO A 141 13.98 7.43 -0.56
C PRO A 141 13.90 6.40 -1.69
N ALA A 142 13.59 6.88 -2.89
CA ALA A 142 13.85 6.13 -4.12
C ALA A 142 15.35 6.07 -4.41
N ASN A 143 15.76 5.05 -5.15
CA ASN A 143 17.15 4.85 -5.57
C ASN A 143 17.18 4.35 -7.02
N THR A 144 17.73 5.17 -7.92
CA THR A 144 17.82 4.88 -9.35
C THR A 144 19.08 4.08 -9.73
N ASN A 145 19.79 3.48 -8.76
CA ASN A 145 20.86 2.54 -9.06
C ASN A 145 20.31 1.32 -9.81
N SER A 146 21.10 0.78 -10.75
CA SER A 146 20.76 -0.40 -11.55
C SER A 146 20.36 -1.63 -10.74
N ASP A 147 20.83 -1.75 -9.49
CA ASP A 147 20.46 -2.85 -8.58
C ASP A 147 18.98 -2.82 -8.15
N TYR A 148 18.27 -1.72 -8.44
CA TYR A 148 16.85 -1.50 -8.12
C TYR A 148 15.95 -1.45 -9.35
N ILE A 149 16.45 -1.86 -10.53
CA ILE A 149 15.62 -1.94 -11.74
C ILE A 149 14.54 -3.03 -11.55
N ILE A 150 13.30 -2.71 -11.92
CA ILE A 150 12.21 -3.68 -12.03
C ILE A 150 12.23 -4.22 -13.47
N ASP A 151 12.99 -5.28 -13.67
CA ASP A 151 13.27 -5.92 -14.97
C ASP A 151 12.06 -6.66 -15.57
N ALA A 152 11.09 -7.04 -14.74
CA ALA A 152 9.86 -7.66 -15.22
C ALA A 152 9.04 -6.75 -16.15
N ILE A 153 9.15 -5.42 -16.03
CA ILE A 153 8.40 -4.48 -16.87
C ILE A 153 8.86 -4.53 -18.32
N THR A 154 10.15 -4.76 -18.56
CA THR A 154 10.74 -4.83 -19.91
C THR A 154 10.78 -6.26 -20.49
N GLY A 155 10.24 -7.25 -19.76
CA GLY A 155 10.20 -8.65 -20.19
C GLY A 155 11.50 -9.41 -19.94
N ASP A 156 12.44 -8.83 -19.20
CA ASP A 156 13.72 -9.47 -18.86
C ASP A 156 13.57 -10.55 -17.76
N ALA A 157 12.36 -10.68 -17.16
CA ALA A 157 11.96 -11.77 -16.28
C ALA A 157 11.63 -13.06 -17.05
N MET A 158 12.57 -13.55 -17.86
CA MET A 158 12.40 -14.74 -18.73
C MET A 158 11.26 -14.60 -19.76
N GLY A 159 10.94 -13.38 -20.18
CA GLY A 159 9.85 -13.08 -21.10
C GLY A 159 8.46 -13.04 -20.45
N ASN A 160 8.37 -13.06 -19.12
CA ASN A 160 7.10 -12.88 -18.40
C ASN A 160 6.84 -11.39 -18.14
N LEU A 161 5.91 -10.81 -18.90
CA LEU A 161 5.48 -9.42 -18.71
C LEU A 161 4.35 -9.34 -17.67
N PRO A 162 4.12 -8.16 -17.05
CA PRO A 162 2.96 -7.95 -16.21
C PRO A 162 1.66 -8.06 -17.03
N PRO A 163 0.54 -8.50 -16.42
CA PRO A 163 -0.75 -8.52 -17.09
C PRO A 163 -1.11 -7.16 -17.68
N GLU A 164 -1.73 -7.13 -18.84
CA GLU A 164 -2.23 -5.89 -19.43
C GLU A 164 -3.62 -5.56 -18.87
N ILE A 165 -3.90 -4.27 -18.74
CA ILE A 165 -5.18 -3.74 -18.25
C ILE A 165 -5.65 -2.55 -19.08
N ARG A 166 -6.96 -2.46 -19.32
CA ARG A 166 -7.63 -1.29 -19.93
C ARG A 166 -9.07 -1.14 -19.42
N PHE A 167 -9.61 0.07 -19.53
CA PHE A 167 -10.99 0.40 -19.11
C PHE A 167 -11.94 0.66 -20.29
N GLN A 168 -11.49 0.40 -21.51
CA GLN A 168 -12.30 0.49 -22.72
C GLN A 168 -11.94 -0.67 -23.64
N GLU A 169 -12.93 -1.33 -24.23
CA GLU A 169 -12.69 -2.35 -25.25
C GLU A 169 -11.91 -1.75 -26.43
N GLY A 170 -10.78 -2.37 -26.79
CA GLY A 170 -9.87 -1.86 -27.82
C GLY A 170 -9.10 -0.59 -27.46
N GLY A 171 -9.24 -0.07 -26.24
CA GLY A 171 -8.51 1.10 -25.75
C GLY A 171 -7.05 0.84 -25.42
N THR A 172 -6.34 1.90 -25.04
CA THR A 172 -4.94 1.85 -24.58
C THR A 172 -4.78 0.89 -23.41
N MET A 173 -3.75 0.06 -23.48
CA MET A 173 -3.37 -0.86 -22.43
C MET A 173 -2.31 -0.22 -21.53
N GLY A 174 -2.41 -0.48 -20.23
CA GLY A 174 -1.34 -0.25 -19.27
C GLY A 174 -0.88 -1.56 -18.65
N HIS A 175 0.28 -1.55 -18.03
CA HIS A 175 0.85 -2.69 -17.31
C HIS A 175 1.78 -2.19 -16.20
N GLY A 176 2.14 -3.08 -15.27
CA GLY A 176 3.03 -2.80 -14.16
C GLY A 176 2.45 -1.87 -13.09
N PRO A 177 3.31 -1.37 -12.18
CA PRO A 177 2.90 -0.53 -11.06
C PRO A 177 2.17 0.76 -11.48
N ALA A 178 2.64 1.47 -12.51
CA ALA A 178 1.97 2.67 -13.02
C ALA A 178 0.66 2.33 -13.72
N GLY A 179 0.64 1.23 -14.48
CA GLY A 179 -0.58 0.75 -15.11
C GLY A 179 -1.18 1.75 -16.08
N ILE A 180 -2.50 1.97 -15.97
CA ILE A 180 -3.23 2.99 -16.72
C ILE A 180 -4.19 3.74 -15.79
N THR A 181 -4.34 5.05 -16.00
CA THR A 181 -5.31 5.89 -15.30
C THR A 181 -6.37 6.42 -16.27
N VAL A 182 -7.64 6.36 -15.88
CA VAL A 182 -8.77 6.91 -16.66
C VAL A 182 -9.66 7.81 -15.81
N GLY A 183 -10.59 8.51 -16.46
CA GLY A 183 -11.56 9.40 -15.81
C GLY A 183 -11.20 10.89 -15.95
N PRO A 184 -11.82 11.77 -15.15
CA PRO A 184 -12.76 11.44 -14.08
C PRO A 184 -14.11 10.92 -14.58
N LEU A 185 -14.56 9.78 -14.05
CA LEU A 185 -15.96 9.36 -14.16
C LEU A 185 -16.81 10.22 -13.22
N GLN A 186 -18.09 10.39 -13.55
CA GLN A 186 -19.01 11.19 -12.75
C GLN A 186 -19.98 10.26 -12.00
N ALA A 187 -20.16 10.51 -10.71
CA ALA A 187 -21.09 9.76 -9.87
C ALA A 187 -21.82 10.68 -8.89
N LYS A 188 -22.80 10.12 -8.19
CA LYS A 188 -23.51 10.79 -7.10
C LYS A 188 -23.48 9.94 -5.84
N THR A 189 -23.54 10.60 -4.71
CA THR A 189 -23.59 9.94 -3.40
C THR A 189 -24.76 8.96 -3.34
N GLY A 190 -24.48 7.71 -2.98
CA GLY A 190 -25.47 6.63 -2.89
C GLY A 190 -25.97 6.05 -4.22
N GLU A 191 -25.61 6.61 -5.38
CA GLU A 191 -25.93 6.04 -6.69
C GLU A 191 -24.85 5.04 -7.13
N ARG A 192 -25.24 4.03 -7.92
CA ARG A 192 -24.31 3.03 -8.46
C ARG A 192 -23.62 3.56 -9.72
N LEU A 193 -22.29 3.56 -9.71
CA LEU A 193 -21.45 3.75 -10.88
C LEU A 193 -20.91 2.39 -11.34
N SER A 194 -21.26 1.94 -12.55
CA SER A 194 -20.67 0.74 -13.14
C SER A 194 -19.29 1.04 -13.73
N VAL A 195 -18.30 0.20 -13.42
CA VAL A 195 -16.94 0.29 -13.96
C VAL A 195 -16.57 -1.05 -14.57
N GLU A 196 -16.09 -1.02 -15.82
CA GLU A 196 -15.67 -2.19 -16.58
C GLU A 196 -14.16 -2.18 -16.76
N VAL A 197 -13.55 -3.36 -16.68
CA VAL A 197 -12.11 -3.55 -16.83
C VAL A 197 -11.85 -4.79 -17.67
N TRP A 198 -10.95 -4.66 -18.64
CA TRP A 198 -10.45 -5.77 -19.43
C TRP A 198 -9.02 -6.05 -19.01
N ALA A 199 -8.69 -7.32 -18.85
CA ALA A 199 -7.34 -7.76 -18.58
C ALA A 199 -6.99 -8.99 -19.40
N SER A 200 -5.72 -9.09 -19.77
CA SER A 200 -5.10 -10.19 -20.50
C SER A 200 -3.64 -10.34 -20.05
N ASP A 201 -3.02 -11.45 -20.36
CA ASP A 201 -1.62 -11.73 -20.01
C ASP A 201 -0.98 -12.56 -21.12
N ASP A 202 0.34 -12.46 -21.28
CA ASP A 202 1.09 -13.20 -22.31
C ASP A 202 1.22 -14.70 -22.00
N ASN A 203 0.82 -15.10 -20.79
CA ASN A 203 0.82 -16.47 -20.29
C ASN A 203 2.23 -17.10 -20.25
N ALA A 204 3.30 -16.29 -20.28
CA ALA A 204 4.68 -16.76 -20.23
C ALA A 204 5.02 -17.40 -18.87
N GLY A 205 4.38 -16.96 -17.78
CA GLY A 205 4.46 -17.58 -16.44
C GLY A 205 3.76 -18.94 -16.29
N SER A 206 3.00 -19.39 -17.30
CA SER A 206 2.13 -20.58 -17.19
C SER A 206 2.86 -21.91 -16.98
N GLY A 207 4.08 -22.05 -17.52
CA GLY A 207 4.90 -23.24 -17.30
C GLY A 207 5.31 -23.41 -15.83
N LEU A 208 5.65 -22.30 -15.17
CA LEU A 208 5.93 -22.28 -13.74
C LEU A 208 4.65 -22.51 -12.92
N ALA A 209 3.54 -21.89 -13.31
CA ALA A 209 2.24 -22.11 -12.67
C ALA A 209 1.82 -23.60 -12.74
N ALA A 210 1.97 -24.25 -13.89
CA ALA A 210 1.65 -25.67 -14.07
C ALA A 210 2.53 -26.58 -13.20
N LEU A 211 3.81 -26.24 -13.02
CA LEU A 211 4.74 -26.96 -12.16
C LEU A 211 4.38 -26.81 -10.67
N ILE A 212 3.95 -25.62 -10.23
CA ILE A 212 3.67 -25.31 -8.83
C ILE A 212 2.29 -25.83 -8.38
N PHE A 213 1.26 -25.63 -9.20
CA PHE A 213 -0.12 -25.95 -8.83
C PHE A 213 -0.57 -27.34 -9.31
N GLY A 214 0.28 -28.05 -10.06
CA GLY A 214 -0.03 -29.30 -10.73
C GLY A 214 -1.10 -29.12 -11.80
N THR A 215 -1.36 -30.16 -12.59
CA THR A 215 -2.48 -30.22 -13.55
C THR A 215 -3.83 -30.31 -12.84
N ARG A 216 -4.13 -29.40 -11.91
CA ARG A 216 -5.50 -29.15 -11.47
C ARG A 216 -6.18 -28.47 -12.65
N GLY A 217 -6.93 -29.25 -13.44
CA GLY A 217 -7.50 -28.88 -14.74
C GLY A 217 -8.52 -27.73 -14.73
N GLY A 218 -8.17 -26.60 -14.14
CA GLY A 218 -8.83 -25.32 -14.32
C GLY A 218 -8.03 -24.47 -15.29
N THR A 219 -8.73 -23.69 -16.11
CA THR A 219 -8.12 -22.68 -16.97
C THR A 219 -7.37 -21.66 -16.11
N PRO A 220 -6.12 -21.30 -16.43
CA PRO A 220 -5.42 -20.21 -15.76
C PRO A 220 -6.26 -18.93 -15.79
N SER A 221 -6.24 -18.17 -14.71
CA SER A 221 -7.04 -16.95 -14.59
C SER A 221 -6.27 -15.84 -13.90
N LEU A 222 -6.51 -14.61 -14.35
CA LEU A 222 -6.03 -13.40 -13.69
C LEU A 222 -6.97 -13.05 -12.55
N GLY A 223 -6.41 -12.79 -11.38
CA GLY A 223 -7.16 -12.25 -10.24
C GLY A 223 -7.26 -10.74 -10.32
N LEU A 224 -8.46 -10.19 -10.17
CA LEU A 224 -8.70 -8.75 -10.07
C LEU A 224 -9.16 -8.43 -8.66
N ALA A 225 -8.60 -7.39 -8.06
CA ALA A 225 -9.00 -6.89 -6.75
C ALA A 225 -9.14 -5.36 -6.77
N TRP A 226 -10.31 -4.86 -6.37
CA TRP A 226 -10.64 -3.44 -6.28
C TRP A 226 -10.36 -2.89 -4.89
N PHE A 227 -9.88 -1.64 -4.85
CA PHE A 227 -9.53 -0.92 -3.65
C PHE A 227 -9.99 0.54 -3.76
N LYS A 228 -10.45 1.10 -2.64
CA LYS A 228 -10.38 2.54 -2.43
C LYS A 228 -8.90 2.91 -2.30
N HIS A 229 -8.39 3.78 -3.17
CA HIS A 229 -7.00 4.22 -3.11
C HIS A 229 -6.88 5.60 -2.49
N GLN A 230 -7.75 6.53 -2.91
CA GLN A 230 -7.94 7.85 -2.31
C GLN A 230 -9.43 8.23 -2.26
N GLY A 231 -9.78 9.16 -1.37
CA GLY A 231 -11.08 9.83 -1.32
C GLY A 231 -11.75 9.84 0.06
N PRO A 232 -12.80 10.65 0.27
CA PRO A 232 -13.55 10.72 1.53
C PRO A 232 -14.48 9.51 1.73
N GLY A 233 -15.07 9.36 2.92
CA GLY A 233 -16.12 8.37 3.18
C GLY A 233 -15.80 6.90 2.85
N ILE A 234 -16.86 6.12 2.68
CA ILE A 234 -16.84 4.69 2.37
C ILE A 234 -17.06 4.52 0.87
N VAL A 235 -16.30 3.59 0.28
CA VAL A 235 -16.51 3.09 -1.08
C VAL A 235 -16.88 1.62 -0.98
N GLU A 236 -18.01 1.24 -1.56
CA GLU A 236 -18.45 -0.15 -1.61
C GLU A 236 -18.43 -0.63 -3.07
N PHE A 237 -17.89 -1.83 -3.28
CA PHE A 237 -17.88 -2.52 -4.56
C PHE A 237 -18.87 -3.67 -4.48
N SER A 238 -19.76 -3.83 -5.48
CA SER A 238 -20.66 -4.98 -5.54
C SER A 238 -19.89 -6.29 -5.63
N GLU A 239 -18.80 -6.31 -6.39
CA GLU A 239 -17.85 -7.41 -6.50
C GLU A 239 -16.41 -6.88 -6.45
N ALA A 240 -15.84 -6.80 -5.24
CA ALA A 240 -14.47 -6.30 -5.06
C ALA A 240 -13.40 -7.23 -5.65
N ASN A 241 -13.72 -8.50 -5.91
CA ASN A 241 -12.79 -9.48 -6.47
C ASN A 241 -13.40 -10.23 -7.65
N ALA A 242 -12.66 -10.36 -8.73
CA ALA A 242 -13.09 -11.09 -9.91
C ALA A 242 -11.96 -11.96 -10.48
N LYS A 243 -12.32 -12.84 -11.40
CA LYS A 243 -11.36 -13.62 -12.18
C LYS A 243 -11.73 -13.55 -13.66
N VAL A 244 -10.72 -13.37 -14.50
CA VAL A 244 -10.86 -13.43 -15.96
C VAL A 244 -9.87 -14.44 -16.54
N SER A 245 -10.10 -14.90 -17.76
CA SER A 245 -9.15 -15.78 -18.46
C SER A 245 -7.81 -15.06 -18.67
N VAL A 246 -6.69 -15.79 -18.60
CA VAL A 246 -5.37 -15.24 -18.98
C VAL A 246 -5.34 -14.77 -20.43
N ASP A 247 -6.03 -15.47 -21.34
CA ASP A 247 -6.11 -15.10 -22.76
C ASP A 247 -6.88 -13.79 -23.01
N GLY A 248 -7.52 -13.25 -21.97
CA GLY A 248 -8.33 -12.05 -22.04
C GLY A 248 -9.73 -12.25 -21.49
N GLY A 249 -10.23 -11.24 -20.77
CA GLY A 249 -11.62 -11.17 -20.38
C GLY A 249 -11.98 -9.83 -19.77
N MET A 250 -13.29 -9.60 -19.64
CA MET A 250 -13.86 -8.42 -19.00
C MET A 250 -14.43 -8.81 -17.63
N ALA A 251 -14.20 -7.94 -16.65
CA ALA A 251 -14.93 -7.95 -15.39
C ALA A 251 -15.59 -6.58 -15.20
N SER A 252 -16.68 -6.54 -14.45
CA SER A 252 -17.35 -5.30 -14.06
C SER A 252 -17.69 -5.31 -12.58
N THR A 253 -17.77 -4.13 -11.98
CA THR A 253 -18.29 -3.93 -10.62
C THR A 253 -19.10 -2.65 -10.60
N ASP A 254 -20.17 -2.65 -9.80
CA ASP A 254 -20.82 -1.41 -9.40
C ASP A 254 -20.09 -0.84 -8.19
N VAL A 255 -19.95 0.47 -8.15
CA VAL A 255 -19.32 1.21 -7.06
C VAL A 255 -20.31 2.22 -6.49
N THR A 256 -20.41 2.29 -5.16
CA THR A 256 -21.20 3.30 -4.45
C THR A 256 -20.33 4.09 -3.47
N PHE A 257 -20.62 5.37 -3.34
CA PHE A 257 -19.86 6.33 -2.53
C PHE A 257 -20.76 6.92 -1.45
N SER A 258 -20.24 7.03 -0.22
CA SER A 258 -21.02 7.56 0.90
C SER A 258 -20.94 9.08 1.06
N GLU A 259 -20.00 9.74 0.39
CA GLU A 259 -19.74 11.18 0.51
C GLU A 259 -19.38 11.79 -0.85
N ALA A 260 -19.66 13.07 -1.03
CA ALA A 260 -19.21 13.83 -2.18
C ALA A 260 -17.70 14.14 -2.09
N GLY A 261 -17.03 14.19 -3.24
CA GLY A 261 -15.60 14.49 -3.33
C GLY A 261 -14.92 13.81 -4.53
N ASP A 262 -13.61 13.98 -4.60
CA ASP A 262 -12.79 13.31 -5.60
C ASP A 262 -12.18 12.03 -5.02
N TYR A 263 -12.19 10.99 -5.85
CA TYR A 263 -11.76 9.64 -5.52
C TYR A 263 -10.77 9.13 -6.55
N LEU A 264 -9.82 8.33 -6.06
CA LEU A 264 -9.01 7.47 -6.89
C LEU A 264 -9.32 6.03 -6.49
N LEU A 265 -9.91 5.27 -7.41
CA LEU A 265 -10.07 3.82 -7.26
C LEU A 265 -8.87 3.13 -7.89
N ARG A 266 -8.48 1.99 -7.31
CA ARG A 266 -7.41 1.15 -7.87
C ARG A 266 -7.91 -0.27 -8.03
N VAL A 267 -7.71 -0.85 -9.21
CA VAL A 267 -7.82 -2.29 -9.44
C VAL A 267 -6.42 -2.85 -9.60
N ARG A 268 -6.13 -3.98 -8.96
CA ARG A 268 -4.91 -4.75 -9.17
C ARG A 268 -5.25 -6.02 -9.92
N VAL A 269 -4.56 -6.24 -11.03
CA VAL A 269 -4.58 -7.49 -11.81
C VAL A 269 -3.36 -8.30 -11.43
N THR A 270 -3.53 -9.58 -11.15
CA THR A 270 -2.48 -10.47 -10.67
C THR A 270 -2.50 -11.78 -11.44
N GLU A 271 -1.33 -12.22 -11.89
CA GLU A 271 -1.17 -13.52 -12.54
C GLU A 271 -1.29 -14.71 -11.55
N PRO A 272 -1.56 -15.94 -12.02
CA PRO A 272 -1.79 -17.10 -11.16
C PRO A 272 -0.65 -17.44 -10.20
N THR A 273 0.61 -17.14 -10.55
CA THR A 273 1.76 -17.45 -9.69
C THR A 273 1.86 -16.50 -8.48
N GLY A 274 1.25 -15.32 -8.57
CA GLY A 274 1.12 -14.33 -7.52
C GLY A 274 2.42 -13.59 -7.17
N HIS A 275 2.28 -12.35 -6.70
CA HIS A 275 3.39 -11.44 -6.35
C HIS A 275 4.37 -11.98 -5.30
N GLU A 276 3.87 -12.80 -4.37
CA GLU A 276 4.63 -13.22 -3.18
C GLU A 276 5.82 -14.12 -3.50
N ARG A 277 5.85 -14.69 -4.72
CA ARG A 277 6.84 -15.69 -5.12
C ARG A 277 7.91 -15.16 -6.06
N SER A 278 7.79 -13.92 -6.50
CA SER A 278 8.66 -13.36 -7.54
C SER A 278 9.91 -12.67 -7.00
N GLY A 279 10.08 -12.60 -5.68
CA GLY A 279 11.28 -12.06 -5.05
C GLY A 279 11.64 -10.66 -5.59
N HIS A 280 12.87 -10.50 -6.08
CA HIS A 280 13.38 -9.24 -6.62
C HIS A 280 12.78 -8.84 -7.97
N ALA A 281 12.19 -9.76 -8.72
CA ALA A 281 11.60 -9.47 -10.03
C ALA A 281 10.32 -8.62 -9.92
N GLN A 282 9.73 -8.50 -8.72
CA GLN A 282 8.51 -7.70 -8.48
C GLN A 282 7.45 -7.95 -9.57
N CYS A 283 7.16 -9.24 -9.80
CA CYS A 283 6.33 -9.75 -10.89
C CYS A 283 5.19 -10.66 -10.38
N CYS A 284 4.11 -10.90 -11.12
CA CYS A 284 3.60 -10.03 -12.16
C CYS A 284 2.21 -9.53 -11.78
N TRP A 285 2.11 -8.21 -11.76
CA TRP A 285 0.88 -7.50 -11.50
C TRP A 285 0.87 -6.16 -12.18
N SER A 286 -0.34 -5.70 -12.41
CA SER A 286 -0.59 -4.38 -12.96
C SER A 286 -1.66 -3.67 -12.15
N ASN A 287 -1.52 -2.36 -12.00
CA ASN A 287 -2.61 -1.55 -11.49
C ASN A 287 -3.42 -0.95 -12.63
N GLY A 288 -4.68 -0.64 -12.36
CA GLY A 288 -5.46 0.32 -13.12
C GLY A 288 -6.06 1.31 -12.13
N PHE A 289 -6.16 2.57 -12.54
CA PHE A 289 -6.64 3.66 -11.70
C PHE A 289 -7.83 4.35 -12.37
N VAL A 290 -8.85 4.65 -11.58
CA VAL A 290 -10.06 5.35 -12.05
C VAL A 290 -10.28 6.56 -11.17
N ASN A 291 -10.11 7.75 -11.75
CA ASN A 291 -10.54 8.98 -11.13
C ASN A 291 -12.07 9.04 -11.15
N VAL A 292 -12.68 9.41 -10.04
CA VAL A 292 -14.13 9.60 -9.94
C VAL A 292 -14.42 10.90 -9.19
N THR A 293 -15.27 11.75 -9.76
CA THR A 293 -15.82 12.92 -9.07
C THR A 293 -17.26 12.62 -8.67
N VAL A 294 -17.54 12.70 -7.37
CA VAL A 294 -18.83 12.39 -6.76
C VAL A 294 -19.49 13.68 -6.30
N SER A 295 -20.70 13.96 -6.79
CA SER A 295 -21.55 15.04 -6.27
C SER A 295 -22.56 14.52 -5.23
N ASP A 296 -23.25 15.45 -4.58
CA ASP A 296 -24.50 15.15 -3.87
C ASP A 296 -25.59 14.64 -4.84
#